data_AF-A0A9E4JB18-F1
#
_entry.id   AF-A0A9E4JB18-F1
#
_cell.length_a   1.000
_cell.length_b   1.000
_cell.length_c   1.000
_cell.angle_alpha   90.00
_cell.angle_beta   90.00
_cell.angle_gamma   90.00
#
_symmetry.space_group_name_H-M   'P 1'
#
loop_
_entity.id
_entity.type
_entity.pdbx_description
1 polymer ?
#
loop_
_entity_poly.entity_id
_entity_poly.type
_entity_poly.pdbx_seq_one_letter_code
_entity_poly.pdbx_strand_id
1 'polypeptide(L)'
;MAAPSANASSAAKCQCQAWAIKTLKSVKRVPMRKARAVIIASLANGCDAIPADLKAASRLRTASEQALELATAASRVLGPNCLIADPLGPATMVPAACEGMGLKPSNVDVKADMRAADYVLFLAMQKLWEQHSLSNDASERLFDTFELSAALWGEELRAVKSKGSKLP
;
A
#
# COMPACT_ATOMS: atom_id res chain seq x y z
N MET A 1 24.14 23.49 -22.90
CA MET A 1 23.14 23.32 -21.81
C MET A 1 21.99 22.51 -22.38
N ALA A 2 21.90 21.22 -22.07
CA ALA A 2 20.86 20.34 -22.58
C ALA A 2 19.60 20.45 -21.70
N ALA A 3 18.45 20.73 -22.31
CA ALA A 3 17.17 20.80 -21.62
C ALA A 3 16.80 19.41 -21.04
N PRO A 4 16.42 19.31 -19.75
CA PRO A 4 16.01 18.02 -19.21
C PRO A 4 14.54 17.70 -19.57
N SER A 5 14.34 16.53 -20.16
CA SER A 5 13.39 15.52 -19.67
C SER A 5 11.87 15.76 -19.72
N ALA A 6 11.32 16.27 -20.82
CA ALA A 6 9.88 16.06 -21.08
C ALA A 6 9.53 14.57 -21.35
N ASN A 7 10.42 13.81 -21.99
CA ASN A 7 10.18 12.41 -22.35
C ASN A 7 10.30 11.42 -21.17
N ALA A 8 11.15 11.69 -20.18
CA ALA A 8 11.35 10.77 -19.05
C ALA A 8 10.12 10.72 -18.12
N SER A 9 9.46 11.86 -17.91
CA SER A 9 8.23 11.94 -17.10
C SER A 9 7.05 11.23 -17.79
N SER A 10 6.94 11.36 -19.12
CA SER A 10 5.93 10.65 -19.91
C SER A 10 6.14 9.13 -19.90
N ALA A 11 7.39 8.67 -20.06
CA ALA A 11 7.69 7.24 -20.07
C ALA A 11 7.39 6.58 -18.71
N ALA A 12 7.77 7.22 -17.60
CA ALA A 12 7.47 6.73 -16.25
C ALA A 12 5.96 6.64 -15.99
N LYS A 13 5.18 7.66 -16.41
CA LYS A 13 3.71 7.64 -16.34
C LYS A 13 3.11 6.46 -17.10
N CYS A 14 3.55 6.24 -18.34
CA CYS A 14 3.08 5.12 -19.15
C CYS A 14 3.40 3.76 -18.51
N GLN A 15 4.58 3.59 -17.92
CA GLN A 15 4.94 2.34 -17.25
C GLN A 15 4.09 2.09 -15.99
N CYS A 16 3.86 3.10 -15.15
CA CYS A 16 3.04 2.97 -13.95
C CYS A 16 1.58 2.68 -14.28
N GLN A 17 1.04 3.31 -15.32
CA GLN A 17 -0.30 3.01 -15.81
C GLN A 17 -0.40 1.58 -16.36
N ALA A 18 0.56 1.15 -17.17
CA ALA A 18 0.58 -0.21 -17.71
C ALA A 18 0.67 -1.26 -16.59
N TRP A 19 1.50 -1.01 -15.57
CA TRP A 19 1.56 -1.84 -14.37
C TRP A 19 0.22 -1.89 -13.64
N ALA A 20 -0.40 -0.74 -13.33
CA ALA A 20 -1.69 -0.67 -12.65
C ALA A 20 -2.78 -1.44 -13.40
N ILE A 21 -2.88 -1.27 -14.72
CA ILE A 21 -3.83 -2.01 -15.58
C ILE A 21 -3.55 -3.52 -15.52
N LYS A 22 -2.28 -3.93 -15.61
CA LYS A 22 -1.90 -5.35 -15.53
C LYS A 22 -2.27 -5.94 -14.17
N THR A 23 -2.01 -5.23 -13.09
CA THR A 23 -2.37 -5.65 -11.73
C THR A 23 -3.88 -5.77 -11.56
N LEU A 24 -4.65 -4.79 -12.01
CA LEU A 24 -6.12 -4.86 -11.99
C LEU A 24 -6.67 -6.05 -12.78
N LYS A 25 -6.08 -6.39 -13.93
CA LYS A 25 -6.46 -7.59 -14.69
C LYS A 25 -6.22 -8.87 -13.89
N SER A 26 -5.12 -8.96 -13.14
CA SER A 26 -4.83 -10.09 -12.25
C SER A 26 -5.81 -10.16 -11.07
N VAL A 27 -6.13 -9.01 -10.47
CA VAL A 27 -7.07 -8.93 -9.35
C VAL A 27 -8.47 -9.37 -9.75
N LYS A 28 -8.94 -9.04 -10.95
CA LYS A 28 -10.26 -9.49 -11.47
C LYS A 28 -10.40 -11.01 -11.56
N ARG A 29 -9.31 -11.78 -11.50
CA ARG A 29 -9.30 -13.26 -11.58
C ARG A 29 -9.34 -13.93 -10.21
N VAL A 30 -9.34 -13.16 -9.12
CA VAL A 30 -9.37 -13.67 -7.75
C VAL A 30 -10.54 -13.07 -6.98
N PRO A 31 -11.02 -13.73 -5.91
CA PRO A 31 -11.98 -13.11 -5.01
C PRO A 31 -11.43 -11.82 -4.41
N MET A 32 -12.30 -10.83 -4.14
CA MET A 32 -11.89 -9.53 -3.59
C MET A 32 -11.02 -9.66 -2.34
N ARG A 33 -11.27 -10.65 -1.48
CA ARG A 33 -10.47 -10.96 -0.27
C ARG A 33 -9.00 -11.31 -0.54
N LYS A 34 -8.66 -11.75 -1.76
CA LYS A 34 -7.29 -12.08 -2.17
C LYS A 34 -6.62 -10.95 -2.95
N ALA A 35 -7.36 -9.90 -3.31
CA ALA A 35 -6.85 -8.81 -4.14
C ALA A 35 -5.66 -8.08 -3.49
N ARG A 36 -5.70 -7.81 -2.18
CA ARG A 36 -4.60 -7.21 -1.40
C ARG A 36 -3.27 -7.94 -1.64
N ALA A 37 -3.27 -9.26 -1.49
CA ALA A 37 -2.07 -10.07 -1.64
C ALA A 37 -1.53 -10.01 -3.08
N VAL A 38 -2.42 -10.02 -4.09
CA VAL A 38 -2.04 -9.88 -5.50
C VAL A 38 -1.43 -8.51 -5.77
N ILE A 39 -2.02 -7.44 -5.22
CA ILE A 39 -1.53 -6.07 -5.40
C ILE A 39 -0.16 -5.92 -4.75
N ILE A 40 0.03 -6.39 -3.51
CA ILE A 40 1.33 -6.37 -2.83
C ILE A 40 2.37 -7.15 -3.65
N ALA A 41 2.08 -8.38 -4.05
CA ALA A 41 3.00 -9.19 -4.85
C ALA A 41 3.36 -8.52 -6.19
N SER A 42 2.45 -7.73 -6.77
CA SER A 42 2.71 -7.01 -8.01
C SER A 42 3.72 -5.86 -7.87
N LEU A 43 3.93 -5.34 -6.65
CA LEU A 43 4.92 -4.28 -6.39
C LEU A 43 6.33 -4.74 -6.76
N ALA A 44 6.64 -6.03 -6.62
CA ALA A 44 7.93 -6.63 -6.95
C ALA A 44 8.37 -6.37 -8.40
N ASN A 45 7.39 -6.20 -9.30
CA ASN A 45 7.53 -5.90 -10.72
C ASN A 45 6.86 -4.57 -11.08
N GLY A 46 6.75 -3.68 -10.09
CA GLY A 46 6.20 -2.34 -10.20
C GLY A 46 7.00 -1.43 -11.11
N CYS A 47 6.39 -0.33 -11.54
CA CYS A 47 7.05 0.70 -12.32
C CYS A 47 8.20 1.39 -11.56
N ASP A 48 8.95 2.25 -12.24
CA ASP A 48 10.12 2.93 -11.69
C ASP A 48 9.80 3.90 -10.54
N ALA A 49 8.56 4.40 -10.45
CA ALA A 49 8.13 5.24 -9.33
C ALA A 49 8.01 4.48 -8.00
N ILE A 50 7.99 3.13 -8.02
CA ILE A 50 7.96 2.32 -6.80
C ILE A 50 9.40 2.14 -6.29
N PRO A 51 9.73 2.60 -5.08
CA PRO A 51 11.05 2.45 -4.48
C PRO A 51 11.51 0.99 -4.39
N ALA A 52 12.83 0.77 -4.56
CA ALA A 52 13.43 -0.56 -4.53
C ALA A 52 13.13 -1.33 -3.23
N ASP A 53 13.11 -0.64 -2.09
CA ASP A 53 12.80 -1.23 -0.78
C ASP A 53 11.38 -1.83 -0.75
N LEU A 54 10.39 -1.12 -1.30
CA LEU A 54 9.01 -1.63 -1.42
C LEU A 54 8.94 -2.82 -2.38
N LYS A 55 9.68 -2.78 -3.49
CA LYS A 55 9.79 -3.92 -4.42
C LYS A 55 10.39 -5.14 -3.72
N ALA A 56 11.45 -4.97 -2.92
CA ALA A 56 12.10 -6.04 -2.18
C ALA A 56 11.19 -6.63 -1.09
N ALA A 57 10.60 -5.78 -0.25
CA ALA A 57 9.70 -6.19 0.83
C ALA A 57 8.50 -7.01 0.30
N SER A 58 7.96 -6.66 -0.86
CA SER A 58 6.85 -7.41 -1.47
C SER A 58 7.18 -8.83 -1.90
N ARG A 59 8.46 -9.21 -2.01
CA ARG A 59 8.90 -10.55 -2.40
C ARG A 59 9.03 -11.51 -1.21
N LEU A 60 8.92 -10.99 0.00
CA LEU A 60 9.05 -11.77 1.23
C LEU A 60 7.92 -12.80 1.33
N ARG A 61 8.27 -14.00 1.79
CA ARG A 61 7.38 -15.16 1.78
C ARG A 61 6.49 -15.24 3.01
N THR A 62 6.99 -14.82 4.17
CA THR A 62 6.22 -14.89 5.41
C THR A 62 5.40 -13.62 5.59
N ALA A 63 4.15 -13.76 6.01
CA ALA A 63 3.22 -12.63 6.11
C ALA A 63 3.67 -11.59 7.15
N SER A 64 4.28 -12.04 8.25
CA SER A 64 4.75 -11.16 9.33
C SER A 64 5.99 -10.36 8.93
N GLU A 65 6.99 -11.02 8.33
CA GLU A 65 8.19 -10.35 7.83
C GLU A 65 7.86 -9.41 6.68
N GLN A 66 6.99 -9.84 5.76
CA GLN A 66 6.48 -8.99 4.69
C GLN A 66 5.78 -7.75 5.25
N ALA A 67 4.93 -7.89 6.28
CA ALA A 67 4.26 -6.74 6.90
C ALA A 67 5.25 -5.77 7.57
N LEU A 68 6.25 -6.30 8.28
CA LEU A 68 7.28 -5.50 8.94
C LEU A 68 8.12 -4.70 7.93
N GLU A 69 8.62 -5.37 6.90
CA GLU A 69 9.47 -4.74 5.89
C GLU A 69 8.68 -3.79 4.99
N LEU A 70 7.42 -4.11 4.64
CA LEU A 70 6.54 -3.18 3.94
C LEU A 70 6.25 -1.94 4.78
N ALA A 71 5.95 -2.09 6.07
CA ALA A 71 5.71 -0.96 6.94
C ALA A 71 6.97 -0.08 7.07
N THR A 72 8.14 -0.69 7.18
CA THR A 72 9.43 0.02 7.26
C THR A 72 9.74 0.76 5.96
N ALA A 73 9.60 0.10 4.81
CA ALA A 73 9.83 0.73 3.50
C ALA A 73 8.81 1.84 3.21
N ALA A 74 7.54 1.63 3.54
CA ALA A 74 6.50 2.65 3.40
C ALA A 74 6.74 3.86 4.32
N SER A 75 7.15 3.61 5.57
CA SER A 75 7.55 4.65 6.53
C SER A 75 8.62 5.58 5.97
N ARG A 76 9.64 5.03 5.29
CA ARG A 76 10.71 5.84 4.63
C ARG A 76 10.17 6.75 3.54
N VAL A 77 9.17 6.30 2.78
CA VAL A 77 8.49 7.13 1.76
C VAL A 77 7.73 8.28 2.42
N LEU A 78 7.06 7.98 3.53
CA LEU A 78 6.23 8.96 4.26
C LEU A 78 7.06 10.00 4.99
N GLY A 79 8.23 9.62 5.50
CA GLY A 79 9.21 10.51 6.11
C GLY A 79 9.72 9.97 7.46
N PRO A 80 10.78 10.57 8.02
CA PRO A 80 11.46 10.07 9.22
C PRO A 80 10.57 10.04 10.47
N ASN A 81 9.48 10.80 10.49
CA ASN A 81 8.56 10.91 11.62
C ASN A 81 7.40 9.89 11.57
N CYS A 82 7.41 8.96 10.62
CA CYS A 82 6.39 7.93 10.49
C CYS A 82 7.00 6.57 10.81
N LEU A 83 6.88 6.11 12.06
CA LEU A 83 7.49 4.84 12.52
C LEU A 83 6.45 3.94 13.16
N ILE A 84 6.10 2.85 12.47
CA ILE A 84 5.07 1.91 12.93
C ILE A 84 5.68 0.84 13.83
N ALA A 85 5.43 0.93 15.14
CA ALA A 85 5.95 -0.01 16.13
C ALA A 85 5.33 -1.42 16.05
N ASP A 86 4.04 -1.51 15.72
CA ASP A 86 3.33 -2.78 15.50
C ASP A 86 2.67 -2.81 14.11
N PRO A 87 3.38 -3.31 13.09
CA PRO A 87 2.84 -3.43 11.72
C PRO A 87 1.62 -4.34 11.59
N LEU A 88 1.43 -5.28 12.53
CA LEU A 88 0.31 -6.22 12.53
C LEU A 88 -0.89 -5.71 13.34
N GLY A 89 -0.69 -4.64 14.11
CA GLY A 89 -1.70 -3.94 14.89
C GLY A 89 -2.73 -3.21 14.02
N PRO A 90 -3.73 -2.57 14.66
CA PRO A 90 -4.80 -1.87 13.95
C PRO A 90 -4.30 -0.58 13.27
N ALA A 91 -4.88 -0.23 12.12
CA ALA A 91 -4.54 1.01 11.39
C ALA A 91 -4.74 2.30 12.22
N THR A 92 -5.55 2.26 13.28
CA THR A 92 -5.82 3.40 14.18
C THR A 92 -4.59 3.92 14.91
N MET A 93 -3.49 3.14 14.99
CA MET A 93 -2.24 3.62 15.57
C MET A 93 -1.41 4.50 14.62
N VAL A 94 -1.65 4.43 13.32
CA VAL A 94 -0.80 5.08 12.30
C VAL A 94 -0.83 6.62 12.39
N PRO A 95 -1.98 7.29 12.59
CA PRO A 95 -2.00 8.75 12.70
C PRO A 95 -1.09 9.29 13.82
N ALA A 96 -1.05 8.61 14.97
CA ALA A 96 -0.17 8.97 16.08
C ALA A 96 1.30 8.60 15.81
N ALA A 97 1.54 7.54 15.03
CA ALA A 97 2.89 7.12 14.66
C ALA A 97 3.53 7.97 13.55
N CYS A 98 2.72 8.76 12.83
CA CYS A 98 3.11 9.54 11.65
C CYS A 98 2.72 11.02 11.80
N GLU A 99 3.06 11.59 12.96
CA GLU A 99 2.80 12.99 13.29
C GLU A 99 3.46 13.94 12.28
N GLY A 100 2.73 14.99 11.89
CA GLY A 100 3.19 15.99 10.91
C GLY A 100 2.79 15.71 9.45
N MET A 101 2.21 14.55 9.16
CA MET A 101 1.61 14.27 7.84
C MET A 101 0.21 14.87 7.64
N GLY A 102 -0.33 15.57 8.63
CA GLY A 102 -1.71 16.08 8.59
C GLY A 102 -2.79 15.00 8.74
N LEU A 103 -2.39 13.76 9.02
CA LEU A 103 -3.29 12.64 9.32
C LEU A 103 -3.91 12.86 10.70
N LYS A 104 -5.08 13.51 10.76
CA LYS A 104 -5.85 13.61 12.00
C LYS A 104 -6.81 12.42 12.12
N PRO A 105 -6.88 11.74 13.28
CA PRO A 105 -7.84 10.65 13.51
C PRO A 105 -9.30 11.04 13.23
N SER A 106 -9.63 12.33 13.36
CA SER A 106 -10.98 12.89 13.13
C SER A 106 -11.29 13.27 11.69
N ASN A 107 -10.27 13.35 10.81
CA ASN A 107 -10.42 13.84 9.42
C ASN A 107 -10.11 12.77 8.38
N VAL A 108 -9.40 11.72 8.78
CA VAL A 108 -9.14 10.60 7.91
C VAL A 108 -10.18 9.56 8.27
N ASP A 109 -10.88 9.02 7.27
CA ASP A 109 -11.52 7.71 7.39
C ASP A 109 -10.41 6.70 7.65
N VAL A 110 -9.93 6.69 8.91
CA VAL A 110 -8.96 5.74 9.39
C VAL A 110 -9.64 4.42 9.14
N LYS A 111 -9.06 3.66 8.22
CA LYS A 111 -9.59 2.40 7.75
C LYS A 111 -9.31 1.39 8.86
N ALA A 112 -10.04 1.53 9.98
CA ALA A 112 -9.80 0.84 11.25
C ALA A 112 -9.87 -0.68 11.09
N ASP A 113 -10.49 -1.11 10.01
CA ASP A 113 -10.61 -2.49 9.59
C ASP A 113 -9.35 -3.03 8.91
N MET A 114 -8.34 -2.19 8.65
CA MET A 114 -7.02 -2.59 8.15
C MET A 114 -6.00 -2.76 9.28
N ARG A 115 -4.90 -3.44 8.94
CA ARG A 115 -3.67 -3.40 9.73
C ARG A 115 -2.86 -2.13 9.49
N ALA A 116 -2.02 -1.78 10.45
CA ALA A 116 -1.09 -0.66 10.36
C ALA A 116 -0.17 -0.77 9.13
N ALA A 117 0.40 -1.95 8.85
CA ALA A 117 1.25 -2.17 7.66
C ALA A 117 0.51 -1.90 6.33
N ASP A 118 -0.77 -2.25 6.26
CA ASP A 118 -1.57 -2.08 5.05
C ASP A 118 -1.95 -0.63 4.84
N TYR A 119 -2.31 0.04 5.92
CA TYR A 119 -2.68 1.45 5.87
C TYR A 119 -1.47 2.36 5.62
N VAL A 120 -0.31 2.10 6.24
CA VAL A 120 0.92 2.87 5.95
C VAL A 120 1.40 2.65 4.52
N LEU A 121 1.27 1.42 3.98
CA LEU A 121 1.57 1.14 2.58
C LEU A 121 0.63 1.90 1.64
N PHE A 122 -0.67 1.93 1.94
CA PHE A 122 -1.66 2.69 1.18
C PHE A 122 -1.28 4.18 1.11
N LEU A 123 -0.99 4.79 2.27
CA LEU A 123 -0.56 6.19 2.34
C LEU A 123 0.73 6.44 1.57
N ALA A 124 1.71 5.53 1.66
CA ALA A 124 2.96 5.63 0.91
C ALA A 124 2.74 5.59 -0.60
N MET A 125 1.86 4.69 -1.08
CA MET A 125 1.51 4.63 -2.50
C MET A 125 0.78 5.88 -2.97
N GLN A 126 -0.16 6.43 -2.20
CA GLN A 126 -0.83 7.69 -2.52
C GLN A 126 0.18 8.84 -2.67
N LYS A 127 1.07 8.99 -1.68
CA LYS A 127 2.12 10.02 -1.71
C LYS A 127 3.03 9.89 -2.94
N LEU A 128 3.47 8.68 -3.29
CA LEU A 128 4.28 8.45 -4.49
C LEU A 128 3.51 8.84 -5.76
N TRP A 129 2.23 8.49 -5.85
CA TRP A 129 1.40 8.81 -7.01
C TRP A 129 1.17 10.30 -7.18
N GLU A 130 0.97 11.03 -6.08
CA GLU A 130 0.87 12.49 -6.07
C GLU A 130 2.20 13.13 -6.52
N GLN A 131 3.32 12.72 -5.92
CA GLN A 131 4.66 13.25 -6.22
C GLN A 131 5.06 13.08 -7.68
N HIS A 132 4.63 11.98 -8.31
CA HIS A 132 4.94 11.69 -9.71
C HIS A 132 3.80 12.08 -10.69
N SER A 133 2.73 12.71 -10.19
CA SER A 133 1.54 13.07 -10.97
C SER A 133 1.01 11.90 -11.82
N LEU A 134 0.86 10.74 -11.17
CA LEU A 134 0.48 9.47 -11.80
C LEU A 134 -1.01 9.17 -11.72
N SER A 135 -1.83 10.07 -11.15
CA SER A 135 -3.27 9.85 -10.97
C SER A 135 -3.98 9.64 -12.31
N ASN A 136 -4.71 8.54 -12.39
CA ASN A 136 -5.61 8.15 -13.46
C ASN A 136 -6.59 7.09 -12.94
N ASP A 137 -7.65 6.82 -13.71
CA ASP A 137 -8.70 5.85 -13.38
C ASP A 137 -8.17 4.47 -12.97
N ALA A 138 -7.07 4.00 -13.58
CA ALA A 138 -6.51 2.69 -13.27
C ALA A 138 -5.77 2.69 -11.92
N SER A 139 -5.06 3.76 -11.58
CA SER A 139 -4.42 3.88 -10.25
C SER A 139 -5.43 4.11 -9.14
N GLU A 140 -6.46 4.92 -9.36
CA GLU A 140 -7.53 5.16 -8.39
C GLU A 140 -8.26 3.84 -8.09
N ARG A 141 -8.66 3.13 -9.15
CA ARG A 141 -9.31 1.83 -8.99
C ARG A 141 -8.40 0.78 -8.34
N LEU A 142 -7.09 0.85 -8.55
CA LEU A 142 -6.13 -0.03 -7.87
C LEU A 142 -6.10 0.26 -6.37
N PHE A 143 -6.10 1.54 -5.98
CA PHE A 143 -6.13 1.97 -4.58
C PHE A 143 -7.45 1.59 -3.89
N ASP A 144 -8.60 1.85 -4.52
CA ASP A 144 -9.91 1.43 -3.99
C ASP A 144 -9.98 -0.09 -3.78
N THR A 145 -9.45 -0.85 -4.76
CA THR A 145 -9.45 -2.31 -4.70
C THR A 145 -8.51 -2.83 -3.60
N PHE A 146 -7.34 -2.20 -3.43
CA PHE A 146 -6.44 -2.52 -2.34
C PHE A 146 -7.11 -2.24 -0.99
N GLU A 147 -7.71 -1.07 -0.86
CA GLU A 147 -8.39 -0.64 0.34
C GLU A 147 -9.51 -1.60 0.73
N LEU A 148 -10.44 -1.87 -0.17
CA LEU A 148 -11.58 -2.74 0.13
C LEU A 148 -11.11 -4.13 0.53
N SER A 149 -10.11 -4.67 -0.17
CA SER A 149 -9.55 -5.98 0.12
C SER A 149 -8.84 -6.04 1.47
N ALA A 150 -8.07 -5.01 1.83
CA ALA A 150 -7.36 -4.96 3.10
C ALA A 150 -8.31 -4.79 4.30
N ALA A 151 -9.40 -4.02 4.14
CA ALA A 151 -10.44 -3.88 5.15
C ALA A 151 -11.16 -5.22 5.39
N LEU A 152 -11.63 -5.89 4.32
CA LEU A 152 -12.26 -7.21 4.43
C LEU A 152 -11.37 -8.23 5.13
N TRP A 153 -10.06 -8.18 4.87
CA TRP A 153 -9.11 -9.10 5.48
C TRP A 153 -8.92 -8.83 6.99
N GLY A 154 -8.85 -7.57 7.42
CA GLY A 154 -8.73 -7.26 8.85
C GLY A 154 -10.04 -7.40 9.63
N GLU A 155 -11.21 -7.29 8.99
CA GLU A 155 -12.49 -7.77 9.55
C GLU A 155 -12.47 -9.27 9.85
N GLU A 156 -12.03 -10.10 8.90
CA GLU A 156 -11.94 -11.55 9.10
C GLU A 156 -11.02 -11.91 10.26
N LEU A 157 -9.84 -11.30 10.36
CA LEU A 157 -8.94 -11.56 11.48
C LEU A 157 -9.58 -11.23 12.83
N ARG A 158 -10.30 -10.11 12.92
CA ARG A 158 -10.99 -9.72 14.16
C ARG A 158 -12.11 -10.71 14.50
N ALA A 159 -12.86 -11.17 13.50
CA ALA A 159 -13.89 -12.18 13.69
C ALA A 159 -13.31 -13.55 14.10
N VAL A 160 -12.14 -13.93 13.60
CA VAL A 160 -11.44 -15.17 14.00
C VAL A 160 -10.90 -15.06 15.44
N LYS A 161 -10.29 -13.91 15.78
CA LYS A 161 -9.82 -13.62 17.15
C LYS A 161 -10.95 -13.60 18.17
N SER A 162 -12.10 -13.00 17.85
CA SER A 162 -13.26 -12.97 18.76
C SER A 162 -13.91 -14.34 18.97
N LYS A 163 -13.75 -15.26 18.00
CA LYS A 163 -14.22 -16.65 18.08
C LYS A 163 -13.22 -17.63 18.68
N GLY A 164 -12.07 -17.17 19.20
CA GLY A 164 -11.05 -18.03 19.81
C GLY A 164 -10.46 -19.09 18.87
N SER A 165 -10.61 -18.92 17.56
CA SER A 165 -10.14 -19.89 16.56
C SER A 165 -8.70 -19.61 16.18
N LYS A 166 -7.86 -20.65 16.03
CA LYS A 166 -6.49 -20.49 15.55
C LYS A 166 -6.51 -19.89 14.15
N LEU A 167 -5.78 -18.79 13.97
CA LEU A 167 -5.51 -18.15 12.68
C LEU A 167 -4.90 -19.18 11.71
N PRO A 168 -5.33 -19.20 10.44
CA PRO A 168 -4.67 -20.00 9.40
C PRO A 168 -3.26 -19.48 9.08
#